data_AF-A0A7J8FVG7-F1
#
_entry.id   AF-A0A7J8FVG7-F1
#
_cell.length_a   1.000
_cell.length_b   1.000
_cell.length_c   1.000
_cell.angle_alpha   90.00
_cell.angle_beta   90.00
_cell.angle_gamma   90.00
#
_symmetry.space_group_name_H-M   'P 1'
#
loop_
_entity.id
_entity.type
_entity.pdbx_description
1 polymer ?
#
loop_
_entity_poly.entity_id
_entity_poly.type
_entity_poly.pdbx_seq_one_letter_code
_entity_poly.pdbx_strand_id
1 'polypeptide(L)'
;MEQFLDTNETPYFMKTMDCIRVFREEAIQFSEDQRFNDFLKALREKVEIKQLNHFWEIVIQDGITLITKDEASGSSVTAEEAKKFLAPKENPKQDAAALFEEGGDVDDLLDLI
;
A
#
# COMPACT_ATOMS: atom_id res chain seq x y z
N MET A 1 -20.50 -2.68 -0.37
CA MET A 1 -19.36 -3.23 0.42
C MET A 1 -19.20 -2.52 1.76
N GLU A 2 -19.36 -1.19 1.84
CA GLU A 2 -19.13 -0.41 3.06
C GLU A 2 -19.97 -0.86 4.26
N GLN A 3 -21.18 -1.35 4.02
CA GLN A 3 -22.11 -1.83 5.06
C GLN A 3 -21.61 -3.09 5.80
N PHE A 4 -20.71 -3.87 5.19
CA PHE A 4 -20.11 -5.06 5.81
C PHE A 4 -19.03 -4.72 6.84
N LEU A 5 -18.37 -3.57 6.68
CA LEU A 5 -17.37 -3.05 7.61
C LEU A 5 -18.02 -2.41 8.85
N ASP A 6 -19.32 -2.06 8.77
CA ASP A 6 -20.09 -1.54 9.90
C ASP A 6 -20.41 -2.62 10.94
N THR A 7 -20.56 -3.88 10.52
CA THR A 7 -20.92 -4.98 11.42
C THR A 7 -19.73 -5.48 12.24
N ASN A 8 -18.50 -5.15 11.83
CA ASN A 8 -17.26 -5.47 12.54
C ASN A 8 -17.03 -6.98 12.82
N GLU A 9 -17.76 -7.87 12.14
CA GLU A 9 -17.61 -9.32 12.32
C GLU A 9 -16.56 -9.88 11.36
N THR A 10 -15.65 -10.70 11.88
CA THR A 10 -14.59 -11.40 11.15
C THR A 10 -15.02 -12.09 9.84
N PRO A 11 -16.18 -12.81 9.75
CA PRO A 11 -16.59 -13.42 8.48
C PRO A 11 -16.86 -12.39 7.37
N TYR A 12 -17.26 -11.16 7.71
CA TYR A 12 -17.47 -10.10 6.72
C TYR A 12 -16.16 -9.51 6.22
N PHE A 13 -15.09 -9.53 7.01
CA PHE A 13 -13.76 -9.15 6.55
C PHE A 13 -13.28 -10.07 5.43
N MET A 14 -13.42 -11.39 5.60
CA MET A 14 -13.04 -12.36 4.56
C MET A 14 -13.85 -12.18 3.27
N LYS A 15 -15.16 -11.96 3.38
CA LYS A 15 -16.00 -11.69 2.19
C LYS A 15 -15.65 -10.37 1.50
N THR A 16 -15.36 -9.34 2.29
CA THR A 16 -14.96 -8.03 1.76
C THR A 16 -13.62 -8.14 1.04
N MET A 17 -12.65 -8.87 1.61
CA MET A 17 -11.37 -9.18 0.98
C MET A 17 -11.53 -9.87 -0.37
N ASP A 18 -12.36 -10.92 -0.42
CA ASP A 18 -12.64 -11.64 -1.66
C ASP A 18 -13.24 -10.71 -2.73
N CYS A 19 -14.19 -9.87 -2.33
CA CYS A 19 -14.78 -8.86 -3.22
C CYS A 19 -13.73 -7.85 -3.72
N ILE A 20 -12.80 -7.40 -2.87
CA ILE A 20 -11.75 -6.45 -3.27
C ILE A 20 -10.80 -7.10 -4.26
N ARG A 21 -10.46 -8.38 -4.07
CA ARG A 21 -9.60 -9.14 -4.99
C ARG A 21 -10.24 -9.24 -6.39
N VAL A 22 -11.49 -9.71 -6.44
CA VAL A 22 -12.23 -9.80 -7.71
C VAL A 22 -12.39 -8.42 -8.34
N PHE A 23 -12.67 -7.39 -7.55
CA PHE A 23 -12.79 -6.02 -8.05
C PHE A 23 -11.47 -5.49 -8.63
N ARG A 24 -10.31 -5.89 -8.07
CA ARG A 24 -9.00 -5.54 -8.63
C ARG A 24 -8.80 -6.18 -10.00
N GLU A 25 -9.08 -7.47 -10.12
CA GLU A 25 -8.94 -8.21 -11.39
C GLU A 25 -9.85 -7.63 -12.47
N GLU A 26 -11.12 -7.38 -12.13
CA GLU A 26 -12.08 -6.74 -13.03
C GLU A 26 -11.62 -5.33 -13.41
N ALA A 27 -11.14 -4.53 -12.45
CA ALA A 27 -10.66 -3.18 -12.74
C ALA A 27 -9.47 -3.16 -13.71
N ILE A 28 -8.55 -4.13 -13.61
CA ILE A 28 -7.46 -4.27 -14.57
C ILE A 28 -8.03 -4.67 -15.95
N GLN A 29 -8.94 -5.64 -15.99
CA GLN A 29 -9.55 -6.15 -17.22
C GLN A 29 -10.36 -5.09 -17.97
N PHE A 30 -11.12 -4.27 -17.25
CA PHE A 30 -11.98 -3.23 -17.81
C PHE A 30 -11.29 -1.86 -17.92
N SER A 31 -9.99 -1.76 -17.59
CA SER A 31 -9.26 -0.49 -17.51
C SER A 31 -9.96 0.54 -16.60
N GLU A 32 -10.55 0.05 -15.51
CA GLU A 32 -11.15 0.86 -14.43
C GLU A 32 -10.20 1.00 -13.24
N ASP A 33 -8.88 0.98 -13.50
CA ASP A 33 -7.84 1.05 -12.48
C ASP A 33 -7.94 2.30 -11.59
N GLN A 34 -8.35 3.44 -12.14
CA GLN A 34 -8.61 4.65 -11.37
C GLN A 34 -9.74 4.44 -10.37
N ARG A 35 -10.86 3.81 -10.78
CA ARG A 35 -11.99 3.55 -9.86
C ARG A 35 -11.57 2.64 -8.72
N PHE A 36 -10.77 1.61 -9.01
CA PHE A 36 -10.24 0.75 -7.97
C PHE A 36 -9.34 1.52 -7.00
N ASN A 37 -8.43 2.34 -7.54
CA ASN A 37 -7.50 3.13 -6.74
C ASN A 37 -8.23 4.15 -5.85
N ASP A 38 -9.25 4.85 -6.37
CA ASP A 38 -10.11 5.75 -5.61
C ASP A 38 -10.91 5.00 -4.53
N PHE A 39 -11.47 3.84 -4.88
CA PHE A 39 -12.18 2.99 -3.92
C PHE A 39 -11.26 2.53 -2.79
N LEU A 40 -10.04 2.07 -3.08
CA LEU A 40 -9.10 1.60 -2.07
C LEU A 40 -8.63 2.72 -1.15
N LYS A 41 -8.43 3.94 -1.69
CA LYS A 41 -8.14 5.14 -0.89
C LYS A 41 -9.29 5.51 0.05
N ALA A 42 -10.53 5.52 -0.46
CA ALA A 42 -11.72 5.77 0.35
C ALA A 42 -11.92 4.69 1.42
N LEU A 43 -11.63 3.43 1.09
CA LEU A 43 -11.66 2.32 2.02
C LEU A 43 -10.66 2.52 3.16
N ARG A 44 -9.41 2.91 2.85
CA ARG A 44 -8.38 3.20 3.85
C ARG A 44 -8.81 4.31 4.80
N GLU A 45 -9.36 5.41 4.28
CA GLU A 45 -9.87 6.51 5.09
C GLU A 45 -10.99 6.04 6.03
N LYS A 46 -11.93 5.25 5.51
CA LYS A 46 -13.01 4.68 6.34
C LYS A 46 -12.50 3.75 7.44
N VAL A 47 -11.52 2.92 7.12
CA VAL A 47 -10.90 2.02 8.07
C VAL A 47 -10.20 2.81 9.18
N GLU A 48 -9.53 3.92 8.86
CA GLU A 48 -8.94 4.83 9.84
C GLU A 48 -10.02 5.50 10.72
N ILE A 49 -11.11 6.00 10.12
CA ILE A 49 -12.23 6.63 10.85
C ILE A 49 -12.92 5.63 11.80
N LYS A 50 -13.17 4.40 11.35
CA LYS A 50 -13.84 3.35 12.14
C LYS A 50 -12.88 2.55 13.02
N GLN A 51 -11.58 2.87 12.99
CA GLN A 51 -10.51 2.15 13.68
C GLN A 51 -10.48 0.63 13.39
N LEU A 52 -10.76 0.26 12.14
CA LEU A 52 -10.73 -1.12 11.66
C LEU A 52 -9.30 -1.57 11.33
N ASN A 53 -8.34 -1.27 12.20
CA ASN A 53 -6.92 -1.54 11.95
C ASN A 53 -6.67 -3.02 11.67
N HIS A 54 -7.38 -3.91 12.36
CA HIS A 54 -7.29 -5.36 12.13
C HIS A 54 -7.69 -5.76 10.70
N PHE A 55 -8.72 -5.13 10.13
CA PHE A 55 -9.09 -5.35 8.73
C PHE A 55 -7.99 -4.83 7.79
N TRP A 56 -7.40 -3.66 8.09
CA TRP A 56 -6.29 -3.13 7.29
C TRP A 56 -5.05 -4.03 7.31
N GLU A 57 -4.73 -4.64 8.45
CA GLU A 57 -3.63 -5.60 8.53
C GLU A 57 -3.86 -6.82 7.64
N ILE A 58 -5.10 -7.31 7.54
CA ILE A 58 -5.46 -8.40 6.62
C ILE A 58 -5.27 -7.96 5.16
N VAL A 59 -5.67 -6.73 4.82
CA VAL A 59 -5.46 -6.15 3.48
C VAL A 59 -3.96 -6.08 3.13
N ILE A 60 -3.12 -5.67 4.08
CA ILE A 60 -1.66 -5.63 3.92
C ILE A 60 -1.09 -7.05 3.75
N GLN A 61 -1.50 -8.00 4.59
CA GLN A 61 -1.04 -9.39 4.52
C GLN A 61 -1.37 -10.07 3.21
N ASP A 62 -2.55 -9.81 2.65
CA ASP A 62 -2.98 -10.34 1.35
C ASP A 62 -2.30 -9.62 0.17
N GLY A 63 -1.59 -8.51 0.43
CA GLY A 63 -0.87 -7.75 -0.60
C GLY A 63 -1.79 -6.98 -1.54
N ILE A 64 -2.99 -6.58 -1.08
CA ILE A 64 -3.93 -5.79 -1.88
C ILE A 64 -3.46 -4.33 -1.90
N THR A 65 -2.72 -3.98 -2.96
CA THR A 65 -2.23 -2.62 -3.20
C THR A 65 -3.09 -1.88 -4.22
N LEU A 66 -2.81 -0.58 -4.38
CA LEU A 66 -3.22 0.16 -5.57
C LEU A 66 -2.71 -0.53 -6.85
N ILE A 67 -3.50 -0.47 -7.92
CA ILE A 67 -3.11 -0.95 -9.25
C ILE A 67 -2.08 0.00 -9.81
N THR A 68 -0.91 -0.52 -10.15
CA THR A 68 0.21 0.27 -10.67
C THR A 68 0.08 0.51 -12.18
N LYS A 69 0.82 1.49 -12.70
CA LYS A 69 0.95 1.78 -14.13
C LYS A 69 1.49 0.60 -14.95
N ASP A 70 2.18 -0.33 -14.29
CA ASP A 70 2.74 -1.53 -14.90
C ASP A 70 1.65 -2.59 -15.14
N GLU A 71 0.63 -2.62 -14.28
CA GLU A 71 -0.50 -3.55 -14.35
C GLU A 71 -1.63 -3.02 -15.24
N ALA A 72 -1.86 -1.70 -15.23
CA ALA A 72 -2.89 -1.06 -16.04
C ALA A 72 -2.37 0.25 -16.65
N SER A 73 -2.48 0.37 -17.97
CA SER A 73 -2.04 1.55 -18.73
C SER A 73 -2.78 2.83 -18.35
N GLY A 74 -3.97 2.73 -17.74
CA GLY A 74 -4.74 3.87 -17.24
C GLY A 74 -4.25 4.42 -15.90
N SER A 75 -3.42 3.66 -15.18
CA SER A 75 -2.98 4.02 -13.84
C SER A 75 -1.73 4.90 -13.89
N SER A 76 -1.71 5.96 -13.08
CA SER A 76 -0.53 6.79 -12.86
C SER A 76 0.28 6.37 -11.63
N VAL A 77 -0.14 5.32 -10.92
CA VAL A 77 0.46 4.89 -9.65
C VAL A 77 1.74 4.10 -9.89
N THR A 78 2.83 4.44 -9.21
CA THR A 78 4.08 3.65 -9.28
C THR A 78 4.06 2.50 -8.27
N ALA A 79 4.91 1.48 -8.50
CA ALA A 79 5.07 0.38 -7.54
C ALA A 79 5.52 0.87 -6.15
N GLU A 80 6.28 1.96 -6.09
CA GLU A 80 6.69 2.60 -4.85
C GLU A 80 5.51 3.25 -4.12
N GLU A 81 4.66 3.99 -4.83
CA GLU A 81 3.43 4.59 -4.28
C GLU A 81 2.48 3.50 -3.74
N ALA A 82 2.33 2.40 -4.49
CA ALA A 82 1.52 1.25 -4.09
C ALA A 82 2.04 0.58 -2.80
N LYS A 83 3.37 0.42 -2.67
CA LYS A 83 4.01 -0.09 -1.44
C LYS A 83 3.88 0.89 -0.28
N LYS A 84 4.10 2.19 -0.53
CA LYS A 84 4.00 3.25 0.47
C LYS A 84 2.58 3.43 1.00
N PHE A 85 1.57 3.12 0.18
CA PHE A 85 0.18 3.13 0.58
C PHE A 85 -0.16 2.03 1.59
N LEU A 86 0.43 0.83 1.43
CA LEU A 86 0.29 -0.28 2.36
C LEU A 86 1.14 -0.12 3.63
N ALA A 87 2.23 0.65 3.56
CA ALA A 87 3.05 0.89 4.73
C ALA A 87 2.18 1.44 5.88
N PRO A 88 2.28 0.88 7.10
CA PRO A 88 1.75 1.57 8.27
C PRO A 88 2.34 2.98 8.26
N LYS A 89 1.59 3.99 8.76
CA LYS A 89 2.10 5.36 8.89
C LYS A 89 3.26 5.38 9.90
N GLU A 90 4.41 4.83 9.54
CA GLU A 90 5.68 5.20 10.12
C GLU A 90 6.02 6.57 9.54
N ASN A 91 6.42 7.45 10.45
CA ASN A 91 6.59 8.88 10.21
C ASN A 91 7.35 9.17 8.91
N PRO A 92 6.99 10.24 8.18
CA PRO A 92 7.71 10.66 6.98
C PRO A 92 9.10 11.14 7.40
N LYS A 93 10.07 10.24 7.44
CA LYS A 93 11.48 10.57 7.50
C LYS A 93 12.20 9.64 6.52
N GLN A 94 12.98 10.26 5.65
CA GLN A 94 14.01 9.66 4.79
C GLN A 94 13.55 9.12 3.43
N ASP A 95 13.15 10.03 2.55
CA ASP A 95 13.44 9.86 1.12
C ASP A 95 13.91 11.22 0.57
N ALA A 96 15.17 11.55 0.88
CA ALA A 96 15.91 12.64 0.25
C ALA A 96 17.41 12.52 0.56
N ALA A 97 18.05 11.39 0.23
CA ALA A 97 19.51 11.31 0.08
C ALA A 97 19.93 9.96 -0.53
N ALA A 98 19.53 9.72 -1.77
CA ALA A 98 20.23 8.78 -2.64
C ALA A 98 20.65 9.53 -3.90
N LEU A 99 21.59 10.45 -3.76
CA LEU A 99 22.49 10.80 -4.84
C LEU A 99 23.89 10.33 -4.43
N PHE A 100 24.35 9.32 -5.18
CA PHE A 100 25.73 8.98 -5.51
C PHE A 100 26.78 9.99 -5.02
N GLU A 101 27.81 9.49 -4.33
CA GLU A 101 29.21 9.58 -4.80
C GLU A 101 30.02 8.45 -4.14
N GLU A 102 30.80 7.80 -4.99
CA GLU A 102 31.78 6.73 -4.77
C GLU A 102 33.12 7.32 -4.26
N GLY A 103 33.88 6.56 -3.46
CA GLY A 103 35.28 6.86 -3.09
C GLY A 103 35.47 7.05 -1.58
N GLY A 104 36.04 6.08 -0.86
CA GLY A 104 37.49 6.03 -0.61
C GLY A 104 37.83 6.95 0.57
N ASP A 105 38.01 6.43 1.78
CA ASP A 105 39.35 6.05 2.24
C ASP A 105 39.26 5.03 3.41
N VAL A 106 40.16 4.05 3.35
CA VAL A 106 40.35 2.97 4.32
C VAL A 106 41.77 3.06 4.86
N ASP A 107 42.18 4.19 5.44
CA ASP A 107 43.55 4.27 6.00
C ASP A 107 43.78 5.38 7.05
N ASP A 108 43.07 5.33 8.18
CA ASP A 108 43.60 5.91 9.43
C ASP A 108 43.64 4.83 10.52
N LEU A 109 44.58 3.92 10.27
CA LEU A 109 45.36 3.13 11.21
C LEU A 109 45.31 3.59 12.68
N LEU A 110 45.03 2.62 13.55
CA LEU A 110 45.89 2.24 14.66
C LEU A 110 47.09 3.19 14.91
N ASP A 111 46.97 4.12 15.85
CA ASP A 111 48.10 4.39 16.75
C ASP A 111 47.72 5.16 18.03
N LEU A 112 48.49 4.84 19.07
CA LEU A 112 48.58 5.49 20.39
C LEU A 112 47.57 5.11 21.50
N ILE A 113 47.82 3.93 22.06
CA ILE A 113 48.11 3.64 23.50
C ILE A 113 47.27 4.37 24.55
#